data_AF-A0A969LKQ3-F1
#
_entry.id   AF-A0A969LKQ3-F1
#
_cell.length_a   1.000
_cell.length_b   1.000
_cell.length_c   1.000
_cell.angle_alpha   90.00
_cell.angle_beta   90.00
_cell.angle_gamma   90.00
#
_symmetry.space_group_name_H-M   'P 1'
#
loop_
_entity.id
_entity.type
_entity.pdbx_description
1 polymer ?
#
loop_
_entity_poly.entity_id
_entity_poly.type
_entity_poly.pdbx_seq_one_letter_code
_entity_poly.pdbx_strand_id
1 'polypeptide(L)'
;MNCGFEDCSVLNGLMEKHDRDWSKILDEFQELRKPDGDAIAGLALDNFIEMRDKVADPKFLLQKKIEAKLHEKYPDKWIPAYSQVTFSPNIRYSEALKRGRTQEEIMRAVMQIPGIEDTWENEEVEQFIFKKLIG
;
A
#
# COMPACT_ATOMS: atom_id res chain seq x y z
N MET A 1 -6.91 2.43 15.90
CA MET A 1 -6.11 3.13 16.94
C MET A 1 -5.04 4.00 16.30
N ASN A 2 -4.05 3.45 15.59
CA ASN A 2 -2.92 4.22 15.03
C ASN A 2 -3.34 5.43 14.17
N CYS A 3 -4.27 5.26 13.22
CA CYS A 3 -4.81 6.37 12.42
C CYS A 3 -5.40 7.49 13.29
N GLY A 4 -6.09 7.16 14.38
CA GLY A 4 -6.66 8.17 15.29
C GLY A 4 -5.59 8.93 16.09
N PHE A 5 -4.46 8.31 16.42
CA PHE A 5 -3.32 9.03 17.01
C PHE A 5 -2.58 9.91 16.01
N GLU A 6 -2.49 9.47 14.75
CA GLU A 6 -2.01 10.31 13.66
C GLU A 6 -2.92 11.54 13.46
N ASP A 7 -4.24 11.35 13.50
CA ASP A 7 -5.23 12.43 13.43
C ASP A 7 -5.01 13.49 14.53
N CYS A 8 -4.83 13.06 15.79
CA CYS A 8 -4.52 13.97 16.90
C CYS A 8 -3.24 14.77 16.65
N SER A 9 -2.20 14.13 16.12
CA SER A 9 -0.91 14.78 15.85
C SER A 9 -1.03 15.82 14.73
N VAL A 10 -1.74 15.49 13.65
CA VAL A 10 -2.00 16.41 12.53
C VAL A 10 -2.85 17.59 13.00
N LEU A 11 -3.92 17.34 13.77
CA LEU A 11 -4.76 18.39 14.32
C LEU A 11 -3.95 19.36 15.20
N ASN A 12 -3.08 18.83 16.08
CA ASN A 12 -2.22 19.68 16.92
C ASN A 12 -1.29 20.56 16.07
N GLY A 13 -0.67 20.01 15.03
CA GLY A 13 0.17 20.80 14.11
C GLY A 13 -0.60 21.90 13.38
N LEU A 14 -1.85 21.63 12.99
CA LEU A 14 -2.71 22.65 12.38
C LEU A 14 -3.15 23.74 13.36
N MET A 15 -3.38 23.40 14.64
CA MET A 15 -3.66 24.38 15.68
C MET A 15 -2.51 25.38 15.86
N GLU A 16 -1.27 24.91 15.78
CA GLU A 16 -0.07 25.75 15.80
C GLU A 16 0.06 26.58 14.51
N LYS A 17 -0.16 25.98 13.34
CA LYS A 17 -0.06 26.65 12.04
C LYS A 17 -1.04 27.80 11.86
N HIS A 18 -2.28 27.64 12.33
CA HIS A 18 -3.38 28.58 12.09
C HIS A 18 -3.74 29.43 13.30
N ASP A 19 -2.90 29.45 14.34
CA ASP A 19 -3.12 30.21 15.58
C ASP A 19 -4.53 30.02 16.17
N ARG A 20 -4.98 28.75 16.20
CA ARG A 20 -6.31 28.34 16.70
C ARG A 20 -7.51 28.94 15.95
N ASP A 21 -7.33 29.41 14.71
CA ASP A 21 -8.45 29.71 13.80
C ASP A 21 -9.16 28.42 13.37
N TRP A 22 -10.19 28.04 14.14
CA TRP A 22 -10.90 26.78 13.97
C TRP A 22 -11.55 26.60 12.60
N SER A 23 -11.91 27.68 11.90
CA SER A 23 -12.46 27.56 10.54
C SER A 23 -11.38 26.98 9.62
N LYS A 24 -10.21 27.61 9.58
CA LYS A 24 -9.09 27.16 8.73
C LYS A 24 -8.55 25.79 9.15
N ILE A 25 -8.51 25.53 10.46
CA ILE A 25 -8.05 24.25 10.99
C ILE A 25 -8.95 23.12 10.51
N LEU A 26 -10.27 23.25 10.66
CA LEU A 26 -11.20 22.19 10.27
C LEU A 26 -11.24 21.99 8.76
N ASP A 27 -11.17 23.07 7.99
CA ASP A 27 -11.11 23.01 6.53
C ASP A 27 -9.87 22.24 6.06
N GLU A 28 -8.67 22.63 6.50
CA GLU A 28 -7.42 21.96 6.11
C GLU A 28 -7.32 20.54 6.70
N PHE A 29 -7.78 20.32 7.95
CA PHE A 29 -7.79 19.00 8.56
C PHE A 29 -8.63 18.02 7.74
N GLN A 30 -9.82 18.44 7.28
CA GLN A 30 -10.67 17.60 6.45
C GLN A 30 -10.00 17.27 5.11
N GLU A 31 -9.40 18.25 4.44
CA GLU A 31 -8.68 18.04 3.17
C GLU A 31 -7.51 17.07 3.34
N LEU A 32 -6.77 17.19 4.44
CA LEU A 32 -5.64 16.31 4.73
C LEU A 32 -6.10 14.93 5.16
N ARG A 33 -7.03 14.79 6.10
CA ARG A 33 -7.30 13.49 6.76
C ARG A 33 -8.39 12.66 6.12
N LYS A 34 -9.34 13.26 5.40
CA LYS A 34 -10.41 12.49 4.74
C LYS A 34 -9.87 11.43 3.76
N PRO A 35 -8.94 11.74 2.83
CA PRO A 35 -8.40 10.72 1.93
C PRO A 35 -7.70 9.58 2.66
N ASP A 36 -7.01 9.87 3.77
CA ASP A 36 -6.29 8.86 4.55
C ASP A 36 -7.23 8.02 5.41
N GLY A 37 -8.28 8.63 5.97
CA GLY A 37 -9.35 7.95 6.71
C GLY A 37 -10.13 6.97 5.83
N ASP A 38 -10.49 7.40 4.62
CA ASP A 38 -11.15 6.53 3.64
C ASP A 38 -10.20 5.40 3.19
N ALA A 39 -8.92 5.73 2.97
CA ALA A 39 -7.93 4.74 2.53
C ALA A 39 -7.64 3.66 3.57
N ILE A 40 -7.48 4.01 4.85
CA ILE A 40 -7.22 3.01 5.90
C ILE A 40 -8.44 2.11 6.12
N ALA A 41 -9.66 2.63 5.95
CA ALA A 41 -10.87 1.82 5.98
C ALA A 41 -10.90 0.81 4.83
N GLY A 42 -10.54 1.24 3.61
CA GLY A 42 -10.40 0.36 2.45
C GLY A 42 -9.32 -0.71 2.64
N LEU A 43 -8.13 -0.30 3.08
CA LEU A 43 -7.00 -1.21 3.38
C LEU A 43 -7.36 -2.25 4.44
N ALA A 44 -8.11 -1.86 5.47
CA ALA A 44 -8.59 -2.78 6.50
C ALA A 44 -9.57 -3.82 5.93
N LEU A 45 -10.46 -3.40 5.03
CA LEU A 45 -11.38 -4.31 4.34
C LEU A 45 -10.64 -5.28 3.41
N ASP A 46 -9.68 -4.78 2.63
CA ASP A 46 -8.84 -5.63 1.77
C ASP A 46 -8.10 -6.68 2.58
N ASN A 47 -7.47 -6.28 3.71
CA ASN A 47 -6.77 -7.18 4.61
C ASN A 47 -7.71 -8.22 5.24
N PHE A 48 -8.94 -7.83 5.59
CA PHE A 48 -9.94 -8.78 6.09
C PHE A 48 -10.27 -9.85 5.05
N ILE A 49 -10.51 -9.46 3.81
CA ILE A 49 -10.80 -10.41 2.71
C ILE A 49 -9.59 -11.30 2.43
N GLU A 50 -8.39 -10.73 2.41
CA GLU A 50 -7.14 -11.47 2.21
C GLU A 50 -6.97 -12.58 3.27
N MET A 51 -7.08 -12.20 4.55
CA MET A 51 -6.93 -13.14 5.67
C MET A 51 -8.03 -14.19 5.73
N ARG A 52 -9.26 -13.86 5.33
CA ARG A 52 -10.40 -14.78 5.35
C ARG A 52 -10.34 -15.80 4.21
N ASP A 53 -10.07 -15.34 2.99
CA ASP A 53 -10.34 -16.13 1.78
C ASP A 53 -9.06 -16.63 1.09
N LYS A 54 -7.95 -15.90 1.20
CA LYS A 54 -6.83 -16.08 0.26
C LYS A 54 -5.62 -16.78 0.85
N VAL A 55 -5.43 -16.74 2.17
CA VAL A 55 -4.18 -17.23 2.81
C VAL A 55 -3.87 -18.71 2.58
N ALA A 56 -4.87 -19.52 2.21
CA ALA A 56 -4.70 -20.93 1.87
C ALA A 56 -4.72 -21.22 0.35
N ASP A 57 -4.94 -20.20 -0.49
CA ASP A 57 -4.96 -20.36 -1.95
C ASP A 57 -3.53 -20.46 -2.50
N PRO A 58 -3.16 -21.57 -3.18
CA PRO A 58 -1.85 -21.73 -3.78
C PRO A 58 -1.45 -20.60 -4.75
N LYS A 59 -2.40 -20.02 -5.50
CA LYS A 59 -2.10 -18.90 -6.40
C LYS A 59 -1.75 -17.63 -5.65
N PHE A 60 -2.47 -17.36 -4.56
CA PHE A 60 -2.17 -16.25 -3.68
C PHE A 60 -0.80 -16.43 -3.01
N LEU A 61 -0.47 -17.64 -2.55
CA LEU A 61 0.85 -17.95 -1.98
C LEU A 61 1.98 -17.77 -2.99
N LEU A 62 1.77 -18.14 -4.26
CA LEU A 62 2.74 -17.88 -5.33
C LEU A 62 2.93 -16.38 -5.55
N GLN A 63 1.84 -15.60 -5.67
CA GLN A 63 1.93 -14.15 -5.78
C GLN A 63 2.73 -13.55 -4.62
N LYS A 64 2.48 -13.97 -3.36
CA LYS A 64 3.24 -13.49 -2.20
C LYS A 64 4.72 -13.87 -2.23
N LYS A 65 5.10 -15.02 -2.80
CA LYS A 65 6.52 -15.38 -3.01
C LYS A 65 7.19 -14.43 -4.00
N ILE A 66 6.52 -14.11 -5.11
CA ILE A 66 7.02 -13.16 -6.11
C ILE A 66 7.17 -11.77 -5.48
N GLU A 67 6.14 -11.27 -4.79
CA GLU A 67 6.17 -9.98 -4.09
C GLU A 67 7.31 -9.90 -3.07
N ALA A 68 7.52 -10.97 -2.27
CA ALA A 68 8.61 -11.03 -1.31
C ALA A 68 9.99 -10.96 -1.99
N LYS A 69 10.15 -11.66 -3.13
CA LYS A 69 11.40 -11.63 -3.90
C LYS A 69 11.68 -10.25 -4.49
N LEU A 70 10.66 -9.58 -5.00
CA LEU A 70 10.77 -8.21 -5.50
C LEU A 70 11.16 -7.23 -4.39
N HIS A 71 10.58 -7.38 -3.20
CA HIS A 71 10.95 -6.55 -2.05
C HIS A 71 12.40 -6.78 -1.61
N GLU A 72 12.86 -8.04 -1.60
CA GLU A 72 14.25 -8.38 -1.28
C GLU A 72 15.23 -7.70 -2.25
N LYS A 73 14.93 -7.73 -3.56
CA LYS A 73 15.83 -7.19 -4.60
C LYS A 73 15.70 -5.69 -4.81
N TYR A 74 14.50 -5.14 -4.64
CA TYR A 74 14.17 -3.74 -4.87
C TYR A 74 13.38 -3.15 -3.70
N PRO A 75 13.97 -3.06 -2.50
CA PRO A 75 13.28 -2.69 -1.27
C PRO A 75 12.63 -1.30 -1.35
N ASP A 76 13.23 -0.37 -2.10
CA ASP A 76 12.70 0.99 -2.28
C ASP A 76 11.62 1.11 -3.35
N LYS A 77 11.44 0.09 -4.21
CA LYS A 77 10.48 0.11 -5.32
C LYS A 77 9.27 -0.77 -5.06
N TRP A 78 9.45 -1.89 -4.36
CA TRP A 78 8.38 -2.81 -4.02
C TRP A 78 8.27 -2.94 -2.50
N ILE A 79 7.57 -2.02 -1.85
CA ILE A 79 7.28 -2.12 -0.41
C ILE A 79 5.92 -2.81 -0.25
N PRO A 80 5.80 -3.93 0.48
CA PRO A 80 4.51 -4.59 0.72
C PRO A 80 3.51 -3.63 1.38
N ALA A 81 2.22 -3.71 1.00
CA ALA A 81 1.18 -2.84 1.53
C ALA A 81 1.12 -2.84 3.08
N TYR A 82 1.22 -4.01 3.71
CA TYR A 82 1.27 -4.12 5.16
C TYR A 82 2.45 -3.34 5.78
N SER A 83 3.63 -3.42 5.16
CA SER A 83 4.83 -2.70 5.61
C SER A 83 4.71 -1.19 5.42
N GLN A 84 4.08 -0.75 4.32
CA GLN A 84 3.77 0.66 4.08
C GLN A 84 2.87 1.22 5.20
N VAL A 85 1.82 0.50 5.56
CA VAL A 85 0.83 0.95 6.56
C VAL A 85 1.36 0.87 7.99
N THR A 86 2.13 -0.18 8.31
CA THR A 86 2.48 -0.51 9.70
C THR A 86 3.82 0.08 10.13
N PHE A 87 4.80 0.14 9.22
CA PHE A 87 6.19 0.44 9.56
C PHE A 87 6.74 1.69 8.87
N SER A 88 5.94 2.38 8.04
CA SER A 88 6.39 3.55 7.28
C SER A 88 5.64 4.81 7.70
N PRO A 89 6.10 5.53 8.76
CA PRO A 89 5.38 6.70 9.29
C PRO A 89 5.30 7.88 8.31
N ASN A 90 6.14 7.88 7.27
CA ASN A 90 6.18 8.93 6.25
C ASN A 90 5.29 8.62 5.03
N ILE A 91 4.66 7.44 4.96
CA ILE A 91 3.77 7.06 3.86
C ILE A 91 2.33 7.25 4.33
N ARG A 92 1.63 8.20 3.71
CA ARG A 92 0.20 8.43 3.95
C ARG A 92 -0.62 7.20 3.55
N TYR A 93 -1.71 6.91 4.26
CA TYR A 93 -2.56 5.77 3.95
C TYR A 93 -3.15 5.82 2.53
N SER A 94 -3.53 7.01 2.05
CA SER A 94 -3.98 7.21 0.67
C SER A 94 -2.92 6.84 -0.37
N GLU A 95 -1.65 7.16 -0.10
CA GLU A 95 -0.53 6.79 -0.97
C GLU A 95 -0.23 5.29 -0.88
N ALA A 96 -0.27 4.70 0.33
CA ALA A 96 -0.11 3.26 0.52
C ALA A 96 -1.17 2.46 -0.25
N LEU A 97 -2.43 2.91 -0.20
CA LEU A 97 -3.52 2.31 -0.97
C LEU A 97 -3.26 2.43 -2.48
N LYS A 98 -2.91 3.63 -2.97
CA LYS A 98 -2.60 3.85 -4.38
C LYS A 98 -1.47 2.95 -4.87
N ARG A 99 -0.35 2.91 -4.15
CA ARG A 99 0.80 2.04 -4.46
C ARG A 99 0.41 0.57 -4.43
N GLY A 100 -0.35 0.14 -3.43
CA GLY A 100 -0.86 -1.22 -3.32
C GLY A 100 -1.73 -1.63 -4.51
N ARG A 101 -2.59 -0.74 -5.01
CA ARG A 101 -3.38 -1.00 -6.23
C ARG A 101 -2.51 -1.12 -7.47
N THR A 102 -1.52 -0.26 -7.64
CA THR A 102 -0.56 -0.38 -8.75
C THR A 102 0.23 -1.69 -8.68
N GLN A 103 0.71 -2.08 -7.50
CA GLN A 103 1.40 -3.36 -7.28
C GLN A 103 0.50 -4.55 -7.63
N GLU A 104 -0.77 -4.53 -7.21
CA GLU A 104 -1.75 -5.58 -7.52
C GLU A 104 -2.05 -5.66 -9.03
N GLU A 105 -2.13 -4.52 -9.73
CA GLU A 105 -2.31 -4.50 -11.20
C GLU A 105 -1.12 -5.13 -11.93
N ILE A 106 0.10 -4.86 -11.47
CA ILE A 106 1.31 -5.49 -12.00
C ILE A 106 1.27 -6.99 -11.74
N MET A 107 0.97 -7.42 -10.52
CA MET A 107 0.88 -8.84 -10.17
C MET A 107 -0.21 -9.56 -10.95
N ARG A 108 -1.37 -8.93 -11.19
CA ARG A 108 -2.40 -9.52 -12.04
C ARG A 108 -1.89 -9.84 -13.44
N ALA A 109 -1.05 -8.99 -14.03
CA ALA A 109 -0.46 -9.25 -15.34
C ALA A 109 0.61 -10.36 -15.28
N VAL A 110 1.43 -10.39 -14.22
CA VAL A 110 2.46 -11.42 -14.01
C VAL A 110 1.83 -12.80 -13.82
N MET A 111 0.80 -12.89 -13.00
CA MET A 111 0.09 -14.14 -12.70
C MET A 111 -0.69 -14.70 -13.90
N GLN A 112 -0.77 -13.97 -15.02
CA GLN A 112 -1.34 -14.42 -16.29
C GLN A 112 -0.29 -14.98 -17.26
N ILE A 113 1.01 -14.89 -16.94
CA ILE A 113 2.07 -15.47 -17.77
C ILE A 113 1.92 -17.01 -17.77
N PRO A 114 1.84 -17.67 -18.94
CA PRO A 114 1.75 -19.13 -18.99
C PRO A 114 2.95 -19.80 -18.34
N GLY A 115 2.70 -20.74 -17.40
CA GLY A 115 3.75 -21.44 -16.66
C GLY A 115 4.47 -20.55 -15.63
N ILE A 116 3.84 -19.47 -15.16
CA ILE A 116 4.41 -18.59 -14.13
C ILE A 116 4.77 -19.36 -12.85
N GLU A 117 4.07 -20.45 -12.57
CA GLU A 117 4.31 -21.32 -11.42
C GLU A 117 5.74 -21.88 -11.40
N ASP A 118 6.31 -22.12 -12.58
CA ASP A 118 7.64 -22.71 -12.77
C ASP A 118 8.69 -21.69 -13.24
N THR A 119 8.26 -20.53 -13.76
CA THR A 119 9.12 -19.58 -14.47
C THR A 119 9.27 -18.22 -13.79
N TRP A 120 8.61 -17.99 -12.65
CA TRP A 120 8.61 -16.68 -11.98
C TRP A 120 9.99 -16.19 -11.51
N GLU A 121 10.97 -17.07 -11.33
CA GLU A 121 12.36 -16.71 -10.99
C GLU A 121 13.20 -16.32 -12.22
N ASN A 122 12.67 -16.47 -13.43
CA ASN A 122 13.40 -16.15 -14.65
C ASN A 122 13.63 -14.64 -14.80
N GLU A 123 14.80 -14.28 -15.33
CA GLU A 123 15.19 -12.89 -15.55
C GLU A 123 14.21 -12.15 -16.49
N GLU A 124 13.60 -12.84 -17.45
CA GLU A 124 12.60 -12.26 -18.35
C GLU A 124 11.33 -11.78 -17.61
N VAL A 125 10.84 -12.58 -16.65
CA VAL A 125 9.68 -12.22 -15.82
C VAL A 125 10.03 -11.03 -14.93
N GLU A 126 11.24 -11.04 -14.38
CA GLU A 126 11.73 -9.95 -13.55
C GLU A 126 11.85 -8.63 -14.33
N GLN A 127 12.43 -8.67 -15.54
CA GLN A 127 12.54 -7.50 -16.43
C GLN A 127 11.16 -6.98 -16.84
N PHE A 128 10.19 -7.87 -17.06
CA PHE A 128 8.81 -7.49 -17.33
C PHE A 128 8.20 -6.71 -16.16
N ILE A 129 8.39 -7.18 -14.92
CA ILE A 129 7.93 -6.51 -13.71
C ILE A 129 8.62 -5.16 -13.56
N PHE A 130 9.94 -5.13 -13.70
CA PHE A 130 10.75 -3.92 -13.54
C PHE A 130 10.36 -2.82 -14.54
N LYS A 131 10.08 -3.19 -15.79
CA LYS A 131 9.59 -2.24 -16.81
C LYS A 131 8.26 -1.61 -16.41
N LYS A 132 7.36 -2.39 -15.79
CA LYS A 132 6.07 -1.89 -15.27
C LYS A 132 6.20 -1.07 -13.98
N LEU A 133 7.30 -1.20 -13.25
CA LEU A 133 7.57 -0.40 -12.05
C LEU A 133 8.15 1.00 -12.36
N ILE A 134 8.73 1.20 -13.55
CA ILE A 134 9.40 2.45 -13.94
C ILE A 134 8.59 3.25 -14.97
N GLY A 135 7.81 2.58 -15.81
CA GLY A 135 6.95 3.22 -16.81
C GLY A 135 5.61 3.64 -16.23
#